data_AF-A0A959ECZ9-F1
#
_entry.id   AF-A0A959ECZ9-F1
#
_cell.length_a   1.000
_cell.length_b   1.000
_cell.length_c   1.000
_cell.angle_alpha   90.00
_cell.angle_beta   90.00
_cell.angle_gamma   90.00
#
_symmetry.space_group_name_H-M   'P 1'
#
loop_
_entity.id
_entity.type
_entity.pdbx_description
1 polymer ?
#
loop_
_entity_poly.entity_id
_entity_poly.type
_entity_poly.pdbx_seq_one_letter_code
_entity_poly.pdbx_strand_id
1 'polypeptide(L)'
;MQGEKLREGHTLDEELTRAPSKDDAFDWWEAQRGPFNRSLLFVGIMVVVLYYAIIQMGLGKYRFASFEFNWWSLFFQAVLFLIYMGIANLLYNIGLIAESIRKPLAILPFRRKAYQLIFWSGMVAPFLFLLGLAFL
;
A
#
# COMPACT_ATOMS: atom_id res chain seq x y z
N MET A 1 -18.72 -13.37 41.19
CA MET A 1 -19.14 -12.35 40.20
C MET A 1 -18.68 -10.93 40.54
N GLN A 2 -18.71 -10.48 41.80
CA GLN A 2 -18.33 -9.08 42.13
C GLN A 2 -16.83 -8.77 41.99
N GLY A 3 -15.95 -9.74 42.28
CA GLY A 3 -14.51 -9.59 42.08
C GLY A 3 -14.05 -9.60 40.62
N GLU A 4 -14.89 -10.07 39.69
CA GLU A 4 -14.58 -10.15 38.26
C GLU A 4 -14.80 -8.79 37.58
N LYS A 5 -15.91 -8.12 37.90
CA LYS A 5 -16.20 -6.74 37.46
C LYS A 5 -15.17 -5.72 37.96
N LEU A 6 -14.66 -5.89 39.17
CA LEU A 6 -13.62 -5.01 39.72
C LEU A 6 -12.27 -5.21 39.02
N ARG A 7 -11.99 -6.42 38.57
CA ARG A 7 -10.79 -6.75 37.80
C ARG A 7 -10.86 -6.20 36.38
N GLU A 8 -12.02 -6.34 35.72
CA GLU A 8 -12.26 -5.77 34.39
C GLU A 8 -12.16 -4.24 34.37
N GLY A 9 -12.71 -3.56 35.39
CA GLY A 9 -12.61 -2.10 35.51
C GLY A 9 -11.16 -1.61 35.62
N HIS A 10 -10.35 -2.28 36.45
CA HIS A 10 -8.94 -1.92 36.61
C HIS A 10 -8.12 -2.17 35.32
N THR A 11 -8.37 -3.26 34.61
CA THR A 11 -7.68 -3.55 33.34
C THR A 11 -8.03 -2.58 32.23
N LEU A 12 -9.28 -2.13 32.16
CA LEU A 12 -9.73 -1.15 31.18
C LEU A 12 -9.12 0.23 31.45
N ASP A 13 -9.07 0.65 32.72
CA ASP A 13 -8.46 1.93 33.11
C ASP A 13 -6.93 1.93 32.86
N GLU A 14 -6.26 0.80 33.07
CA GLU A 14 -4.84 0.61 32.72
C GLU A 14 -4.58 0.65 31.21
N GLU A 15 -5.44 0.03 30.39
CA GLU A 15 -5.35 0.13 28.92
C GLU A 15 -5.59 1.55 28.41
N LEU A 16 -6.56 2.28 28.99
CA LEU A 16 -6.89 3.65 28.61
C LEU A 16 -5.80 4.66 28.99
N THR A 17 -5.02 4.39 30.04
CA THR A 17 -3.92 5.27 30.49
C THR A 17 -2.55 4.87 29.96
N ARG A 18 -2.43 3.70 29.31
CA ARG A 18 -1.15 3.24 28.76
C ARG A 18 -0.70 4.16 27.63
N ALA A 19 0.47 4.76 27.80
CA ALA A 19 1.14 5.45 26.70
C ALA A 19 1.38 4.43 25.57
N PRO A 20 0.98 4.76 24.33
CA PRO A 20 1.11 3.86 23.19
C PRO A 20 2.56 3.41 23.04
N SER A 21 2.76 2.10 23.17
CA SER A 21 4.07 1.46 23.14
C SER A 21 4.55 1.30 21.69
N LYS A 22 5.85 1.01 21.53
CA LYS A 22 6.40 0.67 20.20
C LYS A 22 5.72 -0.56 19.60
N ASP A 23 5.33 -1.50 20.45
CA ASP A 23 4.66 -2.74 20.06
C ASP A 23 3.27 -2.41 19.47
N ASP A 24 2.53 -1.46 20.08
CA ASP A 24 1.24 -0.98 19.55
C ASP A 24 1.37 -0.25 18.20
N ALA A 25 2.53 0.34 17.91
CA ALA A 25 2.80 0.93 16.60
C ALA A 25 3.08 -0.15 15.57
N PHE A 26 3.99 -1.07 15.89
CA PHE A 26 4.33 -2.18 15.01
C PHE A 26 3.10 -2.99 14.63
N ASP A 27 2.27 -3.39 15.60
CA ASP A 27 1.08 -4.20 15.37
C ASP A 27 0.07 -3.51 14.47
N TRP A 28 -0.13 -2.19 14.66
CA TRP A 28 -1.03 -1.42 13.81
C TRP A 28 -0.53 -1.37 12.36
N TRP A 29 0.76 -1.08 12.16
CA TRP A 29 1.34 -1.00 10.81
C TRP A 29 1.38 -2.37 10.13
N GLU A 30 1.63 -3.44 10.87
CA GLU A 30 1.64 -4.81 10.35
C GLU A 30 0.23 -5.26 9.92
N ALA A 31 -0.79 -4.97 10.74
CA ALA A 31 -2.18 -5.31 10.43
C ALA A 31 -2.66 -4.69 9.11
N GLN A 32 -2.13 -3.52 8.74
CA GLN A 32 -2.47 -2.81 7.51
C GLN A 32 -1.66 -3.25 6.27
N ARG A 33 -0.55 -3.99 6.45
CA ARG A 33 0.31 -4.44 5.35
C ARG A 33 -0.36 -5.47 4.45
N GLY A 34 -1.12 -6.40 5.03
CA GLY A 34 -1.89 -7.40 4.28
C GLY A 34 -2.88 -6.79 3.27
N PRO A 35 -3.81 -5.91 3.72
CA PRO A 35 -4.70 -5.16 2.83
C PRO A 35 -3.97 -4.34 1.76
N PHE A 36 -2.85 -3.69 2.12
CA PHE A 36 -2.02 -2.93 1.18
C PHE A 36 -1.47 -3.82 0.06
N ASN A 37 -0.87 -4.97 0.39
CA ASN A 37 -0.29 -5.88 -0.59
C ASN A 37 -1.34 -6.53 -1.50
N ARG A 38 -2.51 -6.91 -0.96
CA ARG A 38 -3.62 -7.40 -1.78
C ARG A 38 -4.12 -6.35 -2.76
N SER A 39 -4.19 -5.10 -2.32
CA SER A 39 -4.59 -3.98 -3.18
C SER A 39 -3.57 -3.72 -4.28
N LEU A 40 -2.27 -3.78 -3.96
CA LEU A 40 -1.19 -3.68 -4.96
C LEU A 40 -1.30 -4.80 -6.01
N LEU A 41 -1.52 -6.04 -5.57
CA LEU A 41 -1.71 -7.16 -6.50
C LEU A 41 -2.89 -6.92 -7.45
N PHE A 42 -4.03 -6.46 -6.92
CA PHE A 42 -5.19 -6.11 -7.72
C PHE A 42 -4.87 -4.98 -8.72
N VAL A 43 -4.16 -3.94 -8.28
CA VAL A 43 -3.69 -2.85 -9.15
C VAL A 43 -2.79 -3.37 -10.26
N GLY A 44 -1.88 -4.31 -9.99
CA GLY A 44 -1.04 -4.91 -11.01
C GLY A 44 -1.86 -5.56 -12.13
N ILE A 45 -2.88 -6.33 -11.76
CA ILE A 45 -3.81 -6.94 -12.73
C ILE A 45 -4.52 -5.85 -13.54
N MET A 46 -5.03 -4.80 -12.89
CA MET A 46 -5.72 -3.70 -13.57
C MET A 46 -4.82 -2.94 -14.53
N VAL A 47 -3.55 -2.71 -14.17
CA VAL A 47 -2.56 -2.02 -15.00
C VAL A 47 -2.24 -2.84 -16.25
N VAL A 48 -2.10 -4.15 -16.12
CA VAL A 48 -1.90 -5.05 -17.27
C VAL A 48 -3.12 -5.00 -18.21
N VAL A 49 -4.33 -5.11 -17.67
CA VAL A 49 -5.56 -5.01 -18.46
C VAL A 49 -5.64 -3.67 -19.20
N LEU A 50 -5.36 -2.57 -18.50
CA LEU A 50 -5.39 -1.23 -19.08
C LEU A 50 -4.30 -1.04 -20.15
N TYR A 51 -3.10 -1.57 -19.93
CA TYR A 51 -2.01 -1.54 -20.91
C TYR A 51 -2.43 -2.16 -22.24
N TYR A 52 -3.01 -3.36 -22.22
CA TYR A 52 -3.49 -4.01 -23.43
C TYR A 52 -4.69 -3.27 -24.05
N ALA A 53 -5.61 -2.73 -23.24
CA ALA A 53 -6.73 -1.94 -23.74
C ALA A 53 -6.28 -0.68 -24.50
N ILE A 54 -5.29 0.05 -23.98
CA ILE A 54 -4.70 1.24 -24.62
C ILE A 54 -4.14 0.88 -26.00
N ILE A 55 -3.38 -0.22 -26.10
CA ILE A 55 -2.80 -0.70 -27.36
C ILE A 55 -3.89 -1.07 -28.36
N GLN A 56 -4.91 -1.82 -27.94
CA GLN A 56 -6.03 -2.25 -28.80
C GLN A 56 -6.87 -1.06 -29.31
N MET A 57 -7.03 -0.02 -28.49
CA MET A 57 -7.71 1.22 -28.91
C MET A 57 -6.86 2.08 -29.86
N GLY A 58 -5.61 1.69 -30.13
CA GLY A 58 -4.69 2.47 -30.97
C GLY A 58 -4.23 3.78 -30.32
N LEU A 59 -4.39 3.90 -29.00
CA LEU A 59 -3.83 5.00 -28.22
C LEU A 59 -2.32 4.73 -28.06
N GLY A 60 -1.46 5.64 -28.53
CA GLY A 60 -0.01 5.43 -28.55
C GLY A 60 0.53 4.69 -29.79
N LYS A 61 -0.19 4.77 -30.93
CA LYS A 61 0.17 4.18 -32.23
C LYS A 61 1.64 4.29 -32.65
N TYR A 62 2.36 5.34 -32.26
CA TYR A 62 3.78 5.51 -32.61
C TYR A 62 4.75 4.70 -31.73
N ARG A 63 4.36 4.40 -30.48
CA ARG A 63 5.21 3.66 -29.53
C ARG A 63 4.90 2.17 -29.45
N PHE A 64 3.66 1.80 -29.75
CA PHE A 64 3.18 0.43 -29.70
C PHE A 64 2.86 -0.14 -31.10
N ALA A 65 3.30 0.53 -32.18
CA ALA A 65 3.01 0.18 -33.58
C ALA A 65 3.31 -1.28 -33.92
N SER A 66 4.30 -1.87 -33.25
CA SER A 66 4.81 -3.22 -33.50
C SER A 66 4.52 -4.17 -32.33
N PHE A 67 3.65 -3.79 -31.39
CA PHE A 67 3.43 -4.59 -30.20
C PHE A 67 2.50 -5.77 -30.49
N GLU A 68 3.07 -6.96 -30.56
CA GLU A 68 2.34 -8.22 -30.60
C GLU A 68 2.25 -8.81 -29.18
N PHE A 69 1.08 -9.36 -28.85
CA PHE A 69 0.92 -10.06 -27.58
C PHE A 69 1.86 -11.27 -27.53
N ASN A 70 2.77 -11.27 -26.56
CA ASN A 70 3.71 -12.36 -26.33
C ASN A 70 3.67 -12.77 -24.85
N TRP A 71 3.55 -14.06 -24.57
CA TRP A 71 3.61 -14.61 -23.21
C TRP A 71 4.87 -14.18 -22.44
N TRP A 72 5.99 -14.01 -23.14
CA TRP A 72 7.22 -13.48 -22.53
C TRP A 72 7.05 -12.04 -22.04
N SER A 73 6.35 -11.19 -22.81
CA SER A 73 6.08 -9.80 -22.39
C SER A 73 5.23 -9.75 -21.12
N LEU A 74 4.21 -10.60 -21.02
CA LEU A 74 3.37 -10.71 -19.83
C LEU A 74 4.17 -11.19 -18.63
N PHE A 75 5.04 -12.19 -18.82
CA PHE A 75 5.93 -12.68 -17.77
C PHE A 75 6.88 -11.58 -17.26
N PHE A 76 7.54 -10.85 -18.16
CA PHE A 76 8.41 -9.75 -17.77
C PHE A 76 7.65 -8.63 -17.03
N GLN A 77 6.45 -8.29 -17.49
CA GLN A 77 5.60 -7.31 -16.80
C GLN A 77 5.23 -7.78 -15.39
N ALA A 78 4.90 -9.06 -15.21
CA ALA A 78 4.61 -9.63 -13.90
C ALA A 78 5.84 -9.54 -12.97
N VAL A 79 7.04 -9.88 -13.47
CA VAL A 79 8.28 -9.77 -12.70
C VAL A 79 8.59 -8.32 -12.31
N LEU A 80 8.47 -7.38 -13.25
CA LEU A 80 8.64 -5.95 -12.98
C LEU A 80 7.64 -5.45 -11.93
N PHE A 81 6.40 -5.91 -12.00
CA PHE A 81 5.38 -5.55 -11.02
C PHE A 81 5.67 -6.14 -9.62
N LEU A 82 6.23 -7.35 -9.53
CA LEU A 82 6.69 -7.91 -8.25
C LEU A 82 7.84 -7.10 -7.65
N ILE A 83 8.79 -6.65 -8.47
CA ILE A 83 9.86 -5.74 -8.02
C ILE A 83 9.25 -4.44 -7.49
N TYR A 84 8.28 -3.87 -8.22
CA TYR A 84 7.55 -2.69 -7.78
C TYR A 84 6.84 -2.91 -6.43
N MET A 85 6.15 -4.05 -6.25
CA MET A 85 5.53 -4.41 -4.97
C MET A 85 6.56 -4.54 -3.84
N GLY A 86 7.74 -5.08 -4.13
CA GLY A 86 8.86 -5.14 -3.18
C GLY A 86 9.29 -3.76 -2.73
N ILE A 87 9.51 -2.84 -3.67
CA ILE A 87 9.86 -1.44 -3.40
C ILE A 87 8.76 -0.76 -2.59
N ALA A 88 7.49 -0.93 -2.97
CA ALA A 88 6.35 -0.36 -2.26
C ALA A 88 6.26 -0.86 -0.81
N ASN A 89 6.55 -2.15 -0.56
CA ASN A 89 6.65 -2.70 0.80
C ASN A 89 7.81 -2.10 1.60
N LEU A 90 8.96 -1.84 0.97
CA LEU A 90 10.07 -1.17 1.64
C LEU A 90 9.70 0.27 2.03
N LEU A 91 9.09 1.02 1.10
CA LEU A 91 8.62 2.39 1.35
C LEU A 91 7.50 2.44 2.39
N TYR A 92 6.69 1.40 2.51
CA TYR A 92 5.67 1.30 3.55
C TYR A 92 6.26 1.43 4.97
N ASN A 93 7.47 0.94 5.19
CA ASN A 93 8.15 1.05 6.49
C ASN A 93 8.47 2.49 6.90
N ILE A 94 8.43 3.45 5.96
CA ILE A 94 8.59 4.89 6.27
C ILE A 94 7.49 5.35 7.24
N GLY A 95 6.30 4.77 7.21
CA GLY A 95 5.22 5.10 8.16
C GLY A 95 5.63 4.84 9.62
N LEU A 96 6.19 3.66 9.89
CA LEU A 96 6.68 3.27 11.21
C LEU A 96 7.87 4.15 11.65
N ILE A 97 8.80 4.42 10.73
CA ILE A 97 9.95 5.30 10.97
C ILE A 97 9.48 6.72 11.30
N ALA A 98 8.54 7.28 10.52
CA ALA A 98 8.03 8.62 10.70
C ALA A 98 7.31 8.80 12.03
N GLU A 99 6.55 7.78 12.48
CA GLU A 99 5.93 7.78 13.80
C GLU A 99 6.96 7.82 14.92
N SER A 100 8.01 7.00 14.81
CA SER A 100 9.08 6.91 15.81
C SER A 100 9.87 8.22 15.98
N ILE A 101 10.03 8.98 14.89
CA ILE A 101 10.74 10.26 14.89
C ILE A 101 9.84 11.40 15.39
N ARG A 102 8.60 11.51 14.88
CA ARG A 102 7.71 12.64 15.21
C ARG A 102 7.04 12.52 16.56
N LYS A 103 6.84 11.31 17.10
CA LYS A 103 6.10 11.06 18.36
C LYS A 103 4.81 11.90 18.46
N PRO A 104 3.87 11.75 17.51
CA PRO A 104 2.71 12.62 17.42
C PRO A 104 1.81 12.51 18.65
N LEU A 105 1.31 13.65 19.14
CA LEU A 105 0.36 13.72 20.27
C LEU A 105 -0.95 12.98 19.97
N ALA A 106 -1.41 12.99 18.70
CA ALA A 106 -2.59 12.30 18.23
C ALA A 106 -2.22 11.15 17.28
N ILE A 107 -1.95 9.98 17.85
CA ILE A 107 -1.35 8.84 17.13
C ILE A 107 -2.28 8.23 16.08
N LEU A 108 -3.52 7.91 16.44
CA LEU A 108 -4.45 7.25 15.49
C LEU A 108 -4.75 8.12 14.25
N PRO A 109 -5.04 9.44 14.38
CA PRO A 109 -5.21 10.30 13.21
C PRO A 109 -3.95 10.41 12.34
N PHE A 110 -2.76 10.43 12.96
CA PHE A 110 -1.50 10.43 12.22
C PHE A 110 -1.32 9.14 11.42
N ARG A 111 -1.44 7.98 12.07
CA ARG A 111 -1.31 6.66 11.46
C ARG A 111 -2.23 6.50 10.25
N ARG A 112 -3.52 6.88 10.39
CA ARG A 112 -4.50 6.82 9.29
C ARG A 112 -4.10 7.70 8.10
N LYS A 113 -3.71 8.95 8.35
CA LYS A 113 -3.31 9.87 7.26
C LYS A 113 -2.03 9.41 6.57
N ALA A 114 -1.04 8.97 7.34
CA ALA A 114 0.22 8.45 6.80
C ALA A 114 -0.02 7.19 5.96
N TYR A 115 -0.82 6.25 6.48
CA TYR A 115 -1.21 5.06 5.73
C TYR A 115 -1.95 5.42 4.44
N GLN A 116 -2.94 6.32 4.48
CA GLN A 116 -3.65 6.76 3.28
C GLN A 116 -2.72 7.35 2.23
N LEU A 117 -1.76 8.19 2.65
CA LEU A 117 -0.78 8.77 1.73
C LEU A 117 0.08 7.68 1.07
N ILE A 118 0.64 6.76 1.86
CA ILE A 118 1.44 5.64 1.36
C ILE A 118 0.61 4.75 0.43
N PHE A 119 -0.59 4.40 0.86
CA PHE A 119 -1.54 3.57 0.13
C PHE A 119 -1.83 4.17 -1.24
N TRP A 120 -2.33 5.41 -1.30
CA TRP A 120 -2.69 6.06 -2.55
C TRP A 120 -1.48 6.30 -3.45
N SER A 121 -0.33 6.67 -2.88
CA SER A 121 0.91 6.83 -3.66
C SER A 121 1.28 5.51 -4.35
N GLY A 122 1.20 4.39 -3.62
CA GLY A 122 1.42 3.05 -4.19
C GLY A 122 0.38 2.64 -5.23
N MET A 123 -0.90 2.96 -5.02
CA MET A 123 -1.94 2.57 -5.97
C MET A 123 -1.89 3.39 -7.26
N VAL A 124 -1.58 4.68 -7.18
CA VAL A 124 -1.66 5.61 -8.32
C VAL A 124 -0.41 5.57 -9.21
N ALA A 125 0.78 5.38 -8.61
CA ALA A 125 2.05 5.39 -9.33
C ALA A 125 2.11 4.49 -10.59
N PRO A 126 1.66 3.22 -10.58
CA PRO A 126 1.76 2.37 -11.77
C PRO A 126 0.83 2.83 -12.91
N PHE A 127 -0.32 3.43 -12.59
CA PHE A 127 -1.19 4.04 -13.61
C PHE A 127 -0.57 5.29 -14.22
N LEU A 128 0.04 6.16 -13.39
CA LEU A 128 0.74 7.33 -13.90
C LEU A 128 1.91 6.95 -14.81
N PHE A 129 2.67 5.92 -14.44
CA PHE A 129 3.74 5.39 -15.28
C PHE A 129 3.21 4.87 -16.62
N LEU A 130 2.12 4.10 -16.60
CA LEU A 130 1.47 3.59 -17.80
C LEU A 130 0.95 4.73 -18.71
N LEU A 131 0.25 5.71 -18.14
CA LEU A 131 -0.26 6.87 -18.88
C LEU A 131 0.89 7.71 -19.44
N GLY A 132 1.96 7.90 -18.68
CA GLY A 132 3.18 8.58 -19.16
C GLY A 132 3.76 7.87 -20.39
N LEU A 133 3.90 6.54 -20.35
CA LEU A 133 4.35 5.77 -21.53
C LEU A 133 3.42 5.93 -22.74
N ALA A 134 2.11 6.00 -22.51
CA ALA A 134 1.12 6.09 -23.57
C ALA A 134 1.06 7.48 -24.25
N PHE A 135 1.30 8.57 -23.51
CA PHE A 135 1.01 9.93 -23.97
C PHE A 135 2.20 10.91 -24.02
N LEU A 136 3.33 10.63 -23.35
CA LEU A 136 4.53 11.49 -23.29
C LEU A 136 5.71 10.88 -24.05
#